data_AF-A0A814RLM1-F1
#
_entry.id   AF-A0A814RLM1-F1
#
_cell.length_a   1.000
_cell.length_b   1.000
_cell.length_c   1.000
_cell.angle_alpha   90.00
_cell.angle_beta   90.00
_cell.angle_gamma   90.00
#
_symmetry.space_group_name_H-M   'P 1'
#
loop_
_entity.id
_entity.type
_entity.pdbx_description
1 polymer ?
#
loop_
_entity_poly.entity_id
_entity_poly.type
_entity_poly.pdbx_seq_one_letter_code
_entity_poly.pdbx_strand_id
1 'polypeptide(L)'
;MSLCISSANFDQSSLVQKNTVDSDFRATLNQTLNKVIAQYGEETYRLERAEHIRYECLKKNVPGLLHRLWSNMIYASTTIGSTFSMYKEVVQYYCGERLTLINLPVYGASESFFGCIASIHTDEYFLLPTSVFFEFIKEEDIQKAQPKTLLLSELEPGHRYEVVCTTDSGLVRYRMGDVMNCTRFYSRANNLVPLPEEPIDIPQIPLISLAYRVGNVLGIFGEKITEQHMMNALQQTIRQWREQGLLVDLHDFTSCPKLDVFPAKFVIFVELIED
;
A
#
# COMPACT_ATOMS: atom_id res chain seq x y z
N MET A 1 7.09 -5.65 -32.50
CA MET A 1 6.24 -6.31 -31.49
C MET A 1 7.14 -7.28 -30.73
N SER A 2 7.18 -7.25 -29.40
CA SER A 2 8.24 -7.92 -28.63
C SER A 2 8.15 -9.44 -28.73
N LEU A 3 9.14 -10.05 -29.38
CA LEU A 3 9.31 -11.51 -29.50
C LEU A 3 9.91 -12.13 -28.22
N CYS A 4 10.10 -11.36 -27.15
CA CYS A 4 10.87 -11.78 -25.98
C CYS A 4 10.36 -13.07 -25.32
N ILE A 5 9.04 -13.26 -25.26
CA ILE A 5 8.44 -14.45 -24.63
C ILE A 5 8.60 -15.68 -25.54
N SER A 6 8.34 -15.52 -26.84
CA SER A 6 8.45 -16.60 -27.82
C SER A 6 9.91 -17.01 -28.09
N SER A 7 10.81 -16.02 -28.21
CA SER A 7 12.23 -16.23 -28.52
C SER A 7 13.10 -16.42 -27.28
N ALA A 8 12.55 -16.22 -26.08
CA ALA A 8 13.30 -16.24 -24.83
C ALA A 8 14.57 -15.41 -24.85
N ASN A 9 14.47 -14.22 -25.41
CA ASN A 9 15.61 -13.35 -25.57
C ASN A 9 15.21 -11.93 -25.18
N PHE A 10 15.83 -11.40 -24.13
CA PHE A 10 15.64 -10.03 -23.68
C PHE A 10 16.13 -9.00 -24.70
N ASP A 11 16.98 -9.38 -25.66
CA ASP A 11 17.29 -8.52 -26.81
C ASP A 11 16.08 -8.29 -27.70
N GLN A 12 15.00 -9.07 -27.58
CA GLN A 12 13.72 -8.82 -28.26
C GLN A 12 12.73 -8.06 -27.36
N SER A 13 13.13 -7.69 -26.15
CA SER A 13 12.33 -6.86 -25.23
C SER A 13 12.64 -5.39 -25.45
N SER A 14 11.63 -4.64 -25.90
CA SER A 14 11.74 -3.19 -26.04
C SER A 14 12.02 -2.49 -24.69
N LEU A 15 11.56 -3.07 -23.58
CA LEU A 15 11.83 -2.55 -22.24
C LEU A 15 13.30 -2.73 -21.84
N VAL A 16 13.89 -3.90 -22.09
CA VAL A 16 15.30 -4.16 -21.73
C VAL A 16 16.22 -3.36 -22.64
N GLN A 17 15.96 -3.34 -23.95
CA GLN A 17 16.75 -2.55 -24.89
C GLN A 17 16.78 -1.07 -24.52
N LYS A 18 15.65 -0.51 -24.06
CA LYS A 18 15.53 0.91 -23.72
C LYS A 18 16.21 1.27 -22.39
N ASN A 19 16.19 0.38 -21.40
CA ASN A 19 16.61 0.70 -20.03
C ASN A 19 17.97 0.13 -19.64
N THR A 20 18.52 -0.81 -20.40
CA THR A 20 19.80 -1.45 -20.10
C THR A 20 20.78 -1.15 -21.20
N VAL A 21 21.80 -0.32 -20.99
CA VAL A 21 22.81 -0.02 -22.04
C VAL A 21 23.97 -1.03 -22.06
N ASP A 22 24.24 -1.66 -20.91
CA ASP A 22 25.34 -2.62 -20.72
C ASP A 22 25.07 -3.97 -21.41
N SER A 23 25.96 -4.34 -22.34
CA SER A 23 25.91 -5.61 -23.08
C SER A 23 26.17 -6.83 -22.22
N ASP A 24 27.05 -6.73 -21.23
CA ASP A 24 27.46 -7.85 -20.39
C ASP A 24 26.34 -8.20 -19.41
N PHE A 25 25.65 -7.18 -18.90
CA PHE A 25 24.45 -7.39 -18.10
C PHE A 25 23.32 -8.02 -18.92
N ARG A 26 23.08 -7.59 -20.17
CA ARG A 26 22.09 -8.24 -21.05
C ARG A 26 22.44 -9.71 -21.35
N ALA A 27 23.72 -10.00 -21.61
CA ALA A 27 24.18 -11.37 -21.80
C ALA A 27 23.91 -12.24 -20.56
N THR A 28 24.16 -11.69 -19.36
CA THR A 28 23.87 -12.36 -18.08
C THR A 28 22.38 -12.61 -17.86
N LEU A 29 21.53 -11.63 -18.21
CA LEU A 29 20.07 -11.76 -18.15
C LEU A 29 19.58 -12.88 -19.10
N ASN A 30 20.07 -12.90 -20.34
CA ASN A 30 19.73 -13.94 -21.31
C ASN A 30 20.20 -15.33 -20.87
N GLN A 31 21.41 -15.44 -20.29
CA GLN A 31 21.89 -16.70 -19.74
C GLN A 31 21.00 -17.20 -18.60
N THR A 32 20.55 -16.29 -17.73
CA THR A 32 19.65 -16.62 -16.62
C THR A 32 18.27 -17.05 -17.13
N LEU A 33 17.73 -16.33 -18.11
CA LEU A 33 16.45 -16.66 -18.75
C LEU A 33 16.47 -18.07 -19.35
N ASN A 34 17.54 -18.43 -20.06
CA ASN A 34 17.70 -19.77 -20.64
C ASN A 34 17.76 -20.87 -19.57
N LYS A 35 18.44 -20.61 -18.44
CA LYS A 35 18.46 -21.56 -17.31
C LYS A 35 17.08 -21.76 -16.70
N VAL A 36 16.30 -20.70 -16.55
CA VAL A 36 14.94 -20.75 -16.02
C VAL A 36 14.04 -21.51 -16.99
N ILE A 37 14.08 -21.20 -18.29
CA ILE A 37 13.18 -21.80 -19.28
C ILE A 37 13.31 -23.32 -19.36
N ALA A 38 14.52 -23.85 -19.21
CA ALA A 38 14.75 -25.29 -19.14
C ALA A 38 13.91 -25.99 -18.05
N GLN A 39 13.43 -25.25 -17.04
CA GLN A 39 12.61 -25.75 -15.94
C GLN A 39 11.09 -25.58 -16.15
N TYR A 40 10.64 -24.65 -17.01
CA TYR A 40 9.24 -24.22 -17.08
C TYR A 40 8.49 -24.65 -18.35
N GLY A 41 9.16 -25.29 -19.31
CA GLY A 41 8.51 -25.95 -20.45
C GLY A 41 9.28 -25.87 -21.76
N GLU A 42 8.89 -26.72 -22.72
CA GLU A 42 9.48 -26.77 -24.05
C GLU A 42 9.10 -25.55 -24.92
N GLU A 43 9.72 -25.42 -26.10
CA GLU A 43 9.46 -24.33 -27.05
C GLU A 43 7.98 -24.19 -27.41
N THR A 44 7.30 -25.30 -27.67
CA THR A 44 5.87 -25.32 -28.02
C THR A 44 5.01 -24.64 -26.95
N TYR A 45 5.25 -24.96 -25.67
CA TYR A 45 4.53 -24.34 -24.55
C TYR A 45 4.74 -22.82 -24.50
N ARG A 46 5.97 -22.34 -24.74
CA ARG A 46 6.27 -20.90 -24.74
C ARG A 46 5.55 -20.16 -25.85
N LEU A 47 5.50 -20.75 -27.05
CA LEU A 47 4.80 -20.17 -28.20
C LEU A 47 3.29 -20.07 -27.95
N GLU A 48 2.67 -21.16 -27.49
CA GLU A 48 1.26 -21.18 -27.13
C GLU A 48 0.95 -20.17 -26.02
N ARG A 49 1.81 -20.10 -25.00
CA ARG A 49 1.66 -19.16 -23.89
C ARG A 49 1.79 -17.71 -24.35
N ALA A 50 2.73 -17.41 -25.24
CA ALA A 50 2.91 -16.06 -25.80
C ALA A 50 1.65 -15.62 -26.58
N GLU A 51 1.10 -16.50 -27.41
CA GLU A 51 -0.13 -16.23 -28.15
C GLU A 51 -1.34 -16.06 -27.23
N HIS A 52 -1.47 -16.87 -26.19
CA HIS A 52 -2.51 -16.71 -25.17
C HIS A 52 -2.40 -15.37 -24.43
N ILE A 53 -1.21 -14.98 -23.97
CA ILE A 53 -0.99 -13.67 -23.32
C ILE A 53 -1.37 -12.53 -24.27
N ARG A 54 -0.93 -12.62 -25.54
CA ARG A 54 -1.24 -11.62 -26.57
C ARG A 54 -2.75 -11.50 -26.78
N TYR A 55 -3.44 -12.62 -26.92
CA TYR A 55 -4.89 -12.67 -27.08
C TYR A 55 -5.63 -12.03 -25.89
N GLU A 56 -5.23 -12.35 -24.66
CA GLU A 56 -5.88 -11.79 -23.45
C GLU A 56 -5.59 -10.30 -23.23
N CYS A 57 -4.39 -9.83 -23.57
CA CYS A 57 -3.99 -8.41 -23.45
C CYS A 57 -4.59 -7.51 -24.54
N LEU A 58 -5.00 -8.07 -25.68
CA LEU A 58 -5.68 -7.32 -26.74
C LEU A 58 -7.13 -6.98 -26.41
N LYS A 59 -7.74 -7.71 -25.47
CA LYS A 59 -9.09 -7.43 -24.97
C LYS A 59 -9.08 -6.13 -24.15
N LYS A 60 -9.67 -5.07 -24.69
CA LYS A 60 -9.82 -3.79 -23.99
C LYS A 60 -11.04 -3.81 -23.08
N ASN A 61 -10.94 -3.15 -21.93
CA ASN A 61 -12.05 -2.94 -21.00
C ASN A 61 -12.72 -4.23 -20.49
N VAL A 62 -11.96 -5.33 -20.39
CA VAL A 62 -12.43 -6.60 -19.81
C VAL A 62 -11.79 -6.80 -18.42
N PRO A 63 -12.57 -6.89 -17.34
CA PRO A 63 -12.06 -7.10 -15.99
C PRO A 63 -11.46 -8.51 -15.81
N GLY A 64 -10.59 -8.66 -14.81
CA GLY A 64 -9.99 -9.95 -14.45
C GLY A 64 -8.79 -10.35 -15.28
N LEU A 65 -8.03 -9.40 -15.83
CA LEU A 65 -6.83 -9.70 -16.62
C LEU A 65 -5.89 -10.66 -15.88
N LEU A 66 -5.68 -10.46 -14.58
CA LEU A 66 -4.80 -11.33 -13.79
C LEU A 66 -5.33 -12.75 -13.74
N HIS A 67 -6.61 -12.96 -13.45
CA HIS A 67 -7.18 -14.31 -13.41
C HIS A 67 -7.25 -14.96 -14.80
N ARG A 68 -7.44 -14.19 -15.89
CA ARG A 68 -7.38 -14.72 -17.26
C ARG A 68 -5.98 -15.18 -17.65
N LEU A 69 -4.96 -14.43 -17.25
CA LEU A 69 -3.57 -14.81 -17.49
C LEU A 69 -3.13 -15.96 -16.56
N TRP A 70 -3.53 -15.91 -15.30
CA TRP A 70 -3.17 -16.88 -14.25
C TRP A 70 -4.44 -17.51 -13.67
N SER A 71 -5.01 -18.47 -14.39
CA SER A 71 -6.28 -19.13 -14.04
C SER A 71 -6.22 -19.91 -12.72
N ASN A 72 -5.03 -20.35 -12.30
CA ASN A 72 -4.83 -21.07 -11.05
C ASN A 72 -4.62 -20.13 -9.84
N MET A 73 -4.65 -18.81 -10.04
CA MET A 73 -4.49 -17.85 -8.95
C MET A 73 -5.73 -17.88 -8.05
N ILE A 74 -5.52 -18.09 -6.75
CA ILE A 74 -6.60 -18.30 -5.76
C ILE A 74 -7.00 -16.98 -5.08
N TYR A 75 -6.02 -16.11 -4.84
CA TYR A 75 -6.22 -14.77 -4.29
C TYR A 75 -5.12 -13.83 -4.76
N ALA A 76 -5.37 -12.52 -4.65
CA ALA A 76 -4.34 -11.49 -4.71
C ALA A 76 -4.23 -10.82 -3.34
N SER A 77 -3.02 -10.47 -2.94
CA SER A 77 -2.74 -9.83 -1.66
C SER A 77 -1.90 -8.58 -1.88
N THR A 78 -2.40 -7.43 -1.43
CA THR A 78 -1.67 -6.16 -1.46
C THR A 78 -2.23 -5.19 -0.43
N THR A 79 -1.50 -4.12 -0.11
CA THR A 79 -2.00 -3.08 0.78
C THR A 79 -3.16 -2.33 0.13
N ILE A 80 -4.36 -2.46 0.71
CA ILE A 80 -5.59 -1.79 0.27
C ILE A 80 -6.29 -1.04 1.42
N GLY A 81 -5.65 -0.96 2.59
CA GLY A 81 -6.14 -0.21 3.75
C GLY A 81 -5.73 1.27 3.74
N SER A 82 -6.41 2.09 4.56
CA SER A 82 -6.16 3.52 4.75
C SER A 82 -6.02 4.27 3.41
N THR A 83 -4.95 5.04 3.20
CA THR A 83 -4.70 5.83 1.97
C THR A 83 -4.68 4.99 0.69
N PHE A 84 -4.34 3.70 0.77
CA PHE A 84 -4.32 2.80 -0.40
C PHE A 84 -5.71 2.27 -0.79
N SER A 85 -6.73 2.49 0.04
CA SER A 85 -8.12 2.11 -0.28
C SER A 85 -8.63 2.74 -1.57
N MET A 86 -8.08 3.89 -1.97
CA MET A 86 -8.37 4.55 -3.25
C MET A 86 -8.02 3.72 -4.49
N TYR A 87 -7.13 2.72 -4.36
CA TYR A 87 -6.79 1.81 -5.46
C TYR A 87 -7.59 0.52 -5.46
N LYS A 88 -8.40 0.25 -4.42
CA LYS A 88 -9.08 -1.04 -4.22
C LYS A 88 -9.93 -1.42 -5.43
N GLU A 89 -10.70 -0.49 -5.99
CA GLU A 89 -11.54 -0.73 -7.17
C GLU A 89 -10.72 -1.04 -8.43
N VAL A 90 -9.62 -0.29 -8.65
CA VAL A 90 -8.75 -0.48 -9.82
C VAL A 90 -8.04 -1.84 -9.74
N VAL A 91 -7.52 -2.20 -8.56
CA VAL A 91 -6.88 -3.51 -8.35
C VAL A 91 -7.92 -4.63 -8.49
N GLN A 92 -9.11 -4.48 -7.91
CA GLN A 92 -10.20 -5.45 -8.04
C GLN A 92 -10.63 -5.63 -9.50
N TYR A 93 -10.65 -4.56 -10.30
CA TYR A 93 -10.94 -4.64 -11.73
C TYR A 93 -9.92 -5.53 -12.46
N TYR A 94 -8.62 -5.44 -12.16
CA TYR A 94 -7.61 -6.32 -12.76
C TYR A 94 -7.64 -7.75 -12.21
N CYS A 95 -8.00 -7.93 -10.94
CA CYS A 95 -8.18 -9.23 -10.30
C CYS A 95 -9.41 -9.97 -10.86
N GLY A 96 -10.48 -9.23 -11.13
CA GLY A 96 -11.80 -9.75 -11.52
C GLY A 96 -12.60 -10.21 -10.30
N GLU A 97 -13.91 -10.39 -10.46
CA GLU A 97 -14.82 -10.74 -9.35
C GLU A 97 -14.54 -12.11 -8.72
N ARG A 98 -13.95 -13.03 -9.48
CA ARG A 98 -13.65 -14.40 -9.01
C ARG A 98 -12.46 -14.46 -8.07
N LEU A 99 -11.53 -13.50 -8.19
CA LEU A 99 -10.32 -13.51 -7.40
C LEU A 99 -10.52 -12.66 -6.16
N THR A 100 -10.39 -13.30 -5.00
CA THR A 100 -10.47 -12.58 -3.72
C THR A 100 -9.25 -11.67 -3.57
N LEU A 101 -9.50 -10.37 -3.40
CA LEU A 101 -8.48 -9.38 -3.06
C LEU A 101 -8.40 -9.24 -1.54
N ILE A 102 -7.25 -9.60 -0.98
CA ILE A 102 -7.01 -9.62 0.46
C ILE A 102 -6.07 -8.47 0.81
N ASN A 103 -6.33 -7.78 1.92
CA ASN A 103 -5.42 -6.76 2.42
C ASN A 103 -4.09 -7.38 2.88
N LEU A 104 -3.04 -6.57 3.00
CA LEU A 104 -1.70 -7.08 3.34
C LEU A 104 -1.78 -7.88 4.66
N PRO A 105 -1.30 -9.13 4.71
CA PRO A 105 -1.48 -10.01 5.88
C PRO A 105 -0.79 -9.50 7.15
N VAL A 106 0.13 -8.56 7.01
CA VAL A 106 0.94 -8.04 8.10
C VAL A 106 0.78 -6.53 8.17
N TYR A 107 0.49 -6.03 9.36
CA TYR A 107 0.67 -4.62 9.70
C TYR A 107 2.06 -4.47 10.34
N GLY A 108 2.93 -3.72 9.68
CA GLY A 108 4.30 -3.49 10.12
C GLY A 108 4.84 -2.16 9.61
N ALA A 109 5.92 -1.71 10.23
CA ALA A 109 6.68 -0.54 9.82
C ALA A 109 8.18 -0.79 10.04
N SER A 110 9.01 0.23 9.85
CA SER A 110 10.46 0.11 10.04
C SER A 110 10.84 -0.19 11.50
N GLU A 111 9.97 0.16 12.44
CA GLU A 111 10.16 0.02 13.88
C GLU A 111 9.93 -1.42 14.36
N SER A 112 8.93 -2.13 13.81
CA SER A 112 8.64 -3.55 14.10
C SER A 112 7.51 -4.11 13.23
N PHE A 113 7.20 -5.39 13.40
CA PHE A 113 5.94 -6.01 13.03
C PHE A 113 4.94 -5.88 14.17
N PHE A 114 3.73 -5.40 13.90
CA PHE A 114 2.76 -5.05 14.95
C PHE A 114 1.53 -5.93 14.97
N GLY A 115 1.13 -6.46 13.83
CA GLY A 115 -0.15 -7.16 13.71
C GLY A 115 -0.27 -8.04 12.49
N CYS A 116 -1.30 -8.88 12.50
CA CYS A 116 -1.71 -9.69 11.36
C CYS A 116 -3.19 -9.48 11.03
N ILE A 117 -3.55 -9.69 9.77
CA ILE A 117 -4.94 -9.53 9.31
C ILE A 117 -5.86 -10.49 10.08
N ALA A 118 -7.00 -10.00 10.54
CA ALA A 118 -7.92 -10.79 11.35
C ALA A 118 -8.73 -11.80 10.53
N SER A 119 -9.00 -11.46 9.26
CA SER A 119 -9.67 -12.33 8.30
C SER A 119 -9.39 -11.86 6.89
N ILE A 120 -9.36 -12.80 5.95
CA ILE A 120 -9.21 -12.52 4.52
C ILE A 120 -10.37 -11.73 3.91
N HIS A 121 -11.46 -11.54 4.68
CA HIS A 121 -12.67 -10.82 4.26
C HIS A 121 -12.79 -9.42 4.87
N THR A 122 -11.84 -9.01 5.73
CA THR A 122 -11.89 -7.76 6.47
C THR A 122 -10.58 -6.99 6.33
N ASP A 123 -10.63 -5.66 6.44
CA ASP A 123 -9.43 -4.81 6.51
C ASP A 123 -8.95 -4.61 7.98
N GLU A 124 -9.42 -5.45 8.90
CA GLU A 124 -9.12 -5.41 10.33
C GLU A 124 -7.89 -6.27 10.66
N TYR A 125 -7.14 -5.85 11.67
CA TYR A 125 -5.94 -6.51 12.17
C TYR A 125 -6.10 -6.89 13.64
N PHE A 126 -5.43 -7.98 14.03
CA PHE A 126 -5.03 -8.23 15.40
C PHE A 126 -3.67 -7.59 15.65
N LEU A 127 -3.54 -6.87 16.77
CA LEU A 127 -2.21 -6.53 17.28
C LEU A 127 -1.59 -7.75 17.96
N LEU A 128 -0.27 -7.84 17.91
CA LEU A 128 0.52 -8.92 18.50
C LEU A 128 1.25 -8.40 19.74
N PRO A 129 0.69 -8.52 20.97
CA PRO A 129 1.28 -7.94 22.18
C PRO A 129 2.67 -8.50 22.52
N THR A 130 3.04 -9.63 21.91
CA THR A 130 4.35 -10.25 22.05
C THR A 130 5.41 -9.64 21.14
N SER A 131 5.05 -8.81 20.16
CA SER A 131 6.03 -8.20 19.25
C SER A 131 6.61 -6.90 19.80
N VAL A 132 5.78 -6.05 20.38
CA VAL A 132 6.16 -4.80 21.04
C VAL A 132 5.20 -4.53 22.21
N PHE A 133 5.64 -3.71 23.16
CA PHE A 133 4.72 -3.18 24.16
C PHE A 133 3.95 -2.00 23.57
N PHE A 134 2.61 -2.10 23.57
CA PHE A 134 1.72 -1.09 23.01
C PHE A 134 1.12 -0.19 24.08
N GLU A 135 1.12 1.11 23.78
CA GLU A 135 0.35 2.15 24.45
C GLU A 135 -0.48 2.90 23.40
N PHE A 136 -1.57 3.53 23.83
CA PHE A 136 -2.52 4.18 22.92
C PHE A 136 -2.92 5.57 23.43
N ILE A 137 -2.85 6.58 22.58
CA ILE A 137 -3.32 7.94 22.88
C ILE A 137 -4.66 8.16 22.19
N LYS A 138 -5.72 8.55 22.90
CA LYS A 138 -7.02 8.89 22.27
C LYS A 138 -6.84 10.00 21.22
N GLU A 139 -7.56 9.91 20.11
CA GLU A 139 -7.45 10.86 18.97
C GLU A 139 -7.56 12.34 19.41
N GLU A 140 -8.49 12.64 20.32
CA GLU A 140 -8.70 13.96 20.92
C GLU A 140 -7.51 14.49 21.74
N ASP A 141 -6.63 13.59 22.20
CA ASP A 141 -5.51 13.89 23.08
C ASP A 141 -4.17 13.95 22.33
N ILE A 142 -4.13 13.60 21.04
CA ILE A 142 -2.90 13.53 20.22
C ILE A 142 -2.09 14.84 20.28
N GLN A 143 -2.76 16.00 20.32
CA GLN A 143 -2.11 17.32 20.33
C GLN A 143 -1.69 17.80 21.73
N LYS A 144 -2.00 17.05 22.79
CA LYS A 144 -1.57 17.41 24.14
C LYS A 144 -0.07 17.21 24.29
N ALA A 145 0.59 18.07 25.07
CA ALA A 145 2.03 17.98 25.32
C ALA A 145 2.42 16.70 26.09
N GLN A 146 1.55 16.24 27.00
CA GLN A 146 1.70 15.00 27.75
C GLN A 146 0.36 14.25 27.77
N PRO A 147 0.02 13.53 26.69
CA PRO A 147 -1.23 12.79 26.64
C PRO A 147 -1.19 11.59 27.60
N LYS A 148 -2.35 11.27 28.17
CA LYS A 148 -2.50 10.00 28.88
C LYS A 148 -2.49 8.86 27.87
N THR A 149 -1.76 7.80 28.17
CA THR A 149 -1.77 6.57 27.40
C THR A 149 -2.70 5.54 28.03
N LEU A 150 -3.26 4.70 27.18
CA LEU A 150 -4.11 3.56 27.51
C LEU A 150 -3.40 2.28 27.10
N LEU A 151 -3.71 1.18 27.79
CA LEU A 151 -3.29 -0.17 27.43
C LEU A 151 -4.24 -0.76 26.37
N LEU A 152 -3.81 -1.84 25.73
CA LEU A 152 -4.61 -2.55 24.72
C LEU A 152 -6.00 -2.98 25.23
N SER A 153 -6.10 -3.34 26.51
CA SER A 153 -7.35 -3.74 27.17
C SER A 153 -8.29 -2.58 27.48
N GLU A 154 -7.84 -1.34 27.37
CA GLU A 154 -8.62 -0.12 27.67
C GLU A 154 -9.16 0.54 26.40
N LEU A 155 -8.96 -0.07 25.22
CA LEU A 155 -9.51 0.44 23.96
C LEU A 155 -11.02 0.17 23.89
N GLU A 156 -11.73 1.12 23.30
CA GLU A 156 -13.19 1.07 23.16
C GLU A 156 -13.57 1.07 21.67
N PRO A 157 -14.48 0.19 21.24
CA PRO A 157 -15.00 0.21 19.88
C PRO A 157 -15.56 1.58 19.48
N GLY A 158 -15.36 1.96 18.23
CA GLY A 158 -15.79 3.24 17.66
C GLY A 158 -14.86 4.42 17.96
N HIS A 159 -13.83 4.22 18.76
CA HIS A 159 -12.84 5.25 19.06
C HIS A 159 -11.53 5.03 18.31
N ARG A 160 -10.82 6.14 18.09
CA ARG A 160 -9.53 6.16 17.42
C ARG A 160 -8.40 6.49 18.37
N TYR A 161 -7.25 5.90 18.10
CA TYR A 161 -6.07 6.00 18.94
C TYR A 161 -4.80 6.07 18.11
N GLU A 162 -3.89 6.96 18.47
CA GLU A 162 -2.52 6.93 17.99
C GLU A 162 -1.75 5.83 18.72
N VAL A 163 -0.98 5.06 17.96
CA VAL A 163 -0.14 3.99 18.49
C VAL A 163 1.17 4.55 19.03
N VAL A 164 1.49 4.14 20.25
CA VAL A 164 2.78 4.34 20.89
C VAL A 164 3.38 2.97 21.15
N CYS A 165 4.66 2.77 20.81
CA CYS A 165 5.32 1.49 20.96
C CYS A 165 6.61 1.58 21.78
N THR A 166 6.90 0.52 22.52
CA THR A 166 8.21 0.27 23.11
C THR A 166 8.75 -1.05 22.55
N THR A 167 9.93 -1.01 21.95
CA THR A 167 10.55 -2.14 21.24
C THR A 167 11.75 -2.67 22.01
N ASP A 168 12.09 -3.93 21.77
CA ASP A 168 13.33 -4.56 22.26
C ASP A 168 14.60 -3.94 21.65
N SER A 169 14.47 -3.35 20.46
CA SER A 169 15.52 -2.61 19.75
C SER A 169 15.82 -1.22 20.34
N GLY A 170 15.12 -0.81 21.40
CA GLY A 170 15.47 0.39 22.19
C GLY A 170 14.60 1.62 21.93
N LEU A 171 13.52 1.51 21.13
CA LEU A 171 12.51 2.57 21.10
C LEU A 171 11.70 2.51 22.39
N VAL A 172 11.58 3.63 23.09
CA VAL A 172 10.84 3.72 24.36
C VAL A 172 9.75 4.77 24.23
N ARG A 173 8.50 4.35 24.39
CA ARG A 173 7.29 5.18 24.24
C ARG A 173 7.31 6.01 22.95
N TYR A 174 7.76 5.37 21.86
CA TYR A 174 7.87 6.00 20.55
C TYR A 174 6.49 6.18 19.92
N ARG A 175 6.15 7.42 19.56
CA ARG A 175 4.91 7.75 18.86
C ARG A 175 5.02 7.40 17.39
N MET A 176 4.26 6.39 16.96
CA MET A 176 4.26 5.92 15.56
C MET A 176 3.64 6.95 14.62
N GLY A 177 2.74 7.80 15.13
CA GLY A 177 1.88 8.68 14.33
C GLY A 177 0.79 7.94 13.56
N ASP A 178 0.76 6.60 13.56
CA ASP A 178 -0.34 5.84 12.99
C ASP A 178 -1.56 5.92 13.92
N VAL A 179 -2.69 6.36 13.38
CA VAL A 179 -3.97 6.41 14.08
C VAL A 179 -4.83 5.24 13.61
N MET A 180 -5.30 4.46 14.56
CA MET A 180 -6.11 3.26 14.34
C MET A 180 -7.49 3.43 14.94
N ASN A 181 -8.48 2.87 14.27
CA ASN A 181 -9.83 2.75 14.80
C ASN A 181 -9.98 1.39 15.48
N CYS A 182 -10.38 1.37 16.77
CA CYS A 182 -10.86 0.14 17.38
C CYS A 182 -12.26 -0.13 16.82
N THR A 183 -12.40 -1.13 15.96
CA THR A 183 -13.65 -1.36 15.24
C THR A 183 -14.66 -2.08 16.12
N ARG A 184 -14.22 -3.14 16.80
CA ARG A 184 -15.00 -4.02 17.66
C ARG A 184 -14.08 -4.92 18.46
N PHE A 185 -14.64 -5.61 19.44
CA PHE A 185 -13.96 -6.75 20.04
C PHE A 185 -14.21 -8.02 19.24
N TYR A 186 -13.20 -8.89 19.27
CA TYR A 186 -13.35 -10.25 18.83
C TYR A 186 -14.42 -10.98 19.65
N SER A 187 -15.27 -11.75 18.98
CA SER A 187 -16.39 -12.47 19.61
C SER A 187 -16.68 -13.79 18.91
N ARG A 188 -17.13 -14.79 19.69
CA ARG A 188 -17.55 -16.13 19.21
C ARG A 188 -18.61 -16.04 18.11
N ALA A 189 -19.49 -15.04 18.16
CA ALA A 189 -20.58 -14.89 17.19
C ALA A 189 -20.10 -14.70 15.74
N ASN A 190 -18.83 -14.29 15.55
CA ASN A 190 -18.31 -13.91 14.24
C ASN A 190 -17.58 -15.06 13.51
N ASN A 191 -17.44 -16.25 14.11
CA ASN A 191 -16.83 -17.46 13.51
C ASN A 191 -15.46 -17.26 12.82
N LEU A 192 -14.68 -16.25 13.23
CA LEU A 192 -13.39 -15.92 12.62
C LEU A 192 -12.29 -16.94 13.04
N VAL A 193 -12.39 -17.48 14.26
CA VAL A 193 -11.57 -18.58 14.81
C VAL A 193 -12.45 -19.39 15.77
N PRO A 194 -12.43 -20.73 15.76
CA PRO A 194 -13.16 -21.53 16.75
C PRO A 194 -12.58 -21.26 18.15
N LEU A 195 -13.43 -20.87 19.10
CA LEU A 195 -13.05 -20.76 20.51
C LEU A 195 -13.50 -22.02 21.29
N PRO A 196 -12.79 -22.43 22.35
CA PRO A 196 -13.18 -23.58 23.18
C PRO A 196 -14.62 -23.45 23.71
N GLU A 197 -15.35 -24.56 23.84
CA GLU A 197 -16.77 -24.55 24.25
C GLU A 197 -16.96 -23.98 25.66
N GLU A 198 -16.06 -24.28 26.59
CA GLU A 198 -16.14 -23.78 27.96
C GLU A 198 -15.85 -22.27 28.07
N PRO A 199 -16.52 -21.53 28.98
CA PRO A 199 -16.24 -20.14 29.24
C PRO A 199 -14.91 -20.00 29.99
N ILE A 200 -13.83 -19.94 29.23
CA ILE A 200 -12.61 -19.25 29.70
C ILE A 200 -12.95 -17.75 29.65
N ASP A 201 -12.50 -16.94 30.62
CA ASP A 201 -12.53 -15.48 30.49
C ASP A 201 -11.79 -15.11 29.20
N ILE A 202 -12.52 -14.94 28.09
CA ILE A 202 -11.91 -14.59 26.81
C ILE A 202 -11.51 -13.13 26.95
N PRO A 203 -10.21 -12.80 26.91
CA PRO A 203 -9.81 -11.40 26.89
C PRO A 203 -10.49 -10.73 25.70
N GLN A 204 -11.07 -9.55 25.92
CA GLN A 204 -11.66 -8.77 24.83
C GLN A 204 -10.54 -8.33 23.89
N ILE A 205 -10.30 -9.09 22.82
CA ILE A 205 -9.24 -8.79 21.86
C ILE A 205 -9.77 -7.71 20.91
N PRO A 206 -9.21 -6.49 20.93
CA PRO A 206 -9.65 -5.44 20.02
C PRO A 206 -9.21 -5.77 18.59
N LEU A 207 -10.14 -5.57 17.66
CA LEU A 207 -9.85 -5.52 16.24
C LEU A 207 -9.64 -4.06 15.85
N ILE A 208 -8.63 -3.84 15.01
CA ILE A 208 -8.20 -2.50 14.63
C ILE A 208 -8.14 -2.35 13.12
N SER A 209 -8.50 -1.17 12.62
CA SER A 209 -8.22 -0.78 11.23
C SER A 209 -7.38 0.50 11.21
N LEU A 210 -6.51 0.62 10.20
CA LEU A 210 -5.68 1.82 10.04
C LEU A 210 -6.53 2.96 9.48
N ALA A 211 -6.62 4.07 10.22
CA ALA A 211 -7.38 5.24 9.81
C ALA A 211 -6.51 6.17 8.96
N TYR A 212 -5.50 6.79 9.56
CA TYR A 212 -4.59 7.72 8.90
C TYR A 212 -3.26 7.80 9.67
N ARG A 213 -2.31 8.59 9.16
CA ARG A 213 -1.07 8.91 9.87
C ARG A 213 -1.01 10.41 10.16
N VAL A 214 -0.75 10.77 11.42
CA VAL A 214 -0.65 12.16 11.88
C VAL A 214 0.34 12.94 11.03
N GLY A 215 -0.06 14.15 10.62
CA GLY A 215 0.76 15.07 9.82
C GLY A 215 0.87 14.73 8.33
N ASN A 216 0.30 13.61 7.87
CA ASN A 216 0.29 13.25 6.46
C ASN A 216 -0.88 13.92 5.73
N VAL A 217 -0.59 14.59 4.61
CA VAL A 217 -1.57 15.30 3.77
C VAL A 217 -1.80 14.54 2.46
N LEU A 218 -0.73 14.07 1.80
CA LEU A 218 -0.82 13.33 0.54
C LEU A 218 0.09 12.10 0.52
N GLY A 219 -0.36 11.04 -0.17
CA GLY A 219 0.43 9.86 -0.50
C GLY A 219 -0.22 9.00 -1.57
N ILE A 220 0.47 8.80 -2.70
CA ILE A 220 0.06 8.01 -3.88
C ILE A 220 0.79 6.67 -3.93
N PHE A 221 2.09 6.64 -3.65
CA PHE A 221 2.95 5.45 -3.73
C PHE A 221 3.50 5.00 -2.37
N GLY A 222 3.08 5.65 -1.28
CA GLY A 222 3.58 5.39 0.09
C GLY A 222 4.51 6.48 0.62
N GLU A 223 4.80 7.51 -0.18
CA GLU A 223 5.36 8.76 0.30
C GLU A 223 4.43 9.43 1.32
N LYS A 224 5.04 10.14 2.27
CA LYS A 224 4.35 10.84 3.34
C LYS A 224 4.60 12.33 3.16
N ILE A 225 3.71 12.99 2.41
CA ILE A 225 3.84 14.42 2.12
C ILE A 225 3.07 15.19 3.19
N THR A 226 3.78 15.99 3.97
CA THR A 226 3.21 16.89 4.97
C THR A 226 2.86 18.23 4.34
N GLU A 227 2.08 19.04 5.06
CA GLU A 227 1.80 20.42 4.67
C GLU A 227 3.08 21.24 4.48
N GLN A 228 4.08 21.04 5.35
CA GLN A 228 5.36 21.74 5.25
C GLN A 228 6.11 21.41 3.95
N HIS A 229 6.07 20.16 3.49
CA HIS A 229 6.67 19.79 2.21
C HIS A 229 6.00 20.55 1.05
N MET A 230 4.68 20.67 1.07
CA MET A 230 3.92 21.40 0.06
C MET A 230 4.23 22.90 0.09
N MET A 231 4.23 23.50 1.27
CA MET A 231 4.54 24.92 1.46
C MET A 231 5.95 25.25 0.98
N ASN A 232 6.94 24.43 1.34
CA ASN A 232 8.32 24.64 0.90
C ASN A 232 8.45 24.55 -0.62
N ALA A 233 7.77 23.58 -1.25
CA ALA A 233 7.77 23.42 -2.70
C ALA A 233 7.14 24.65 -3.40
N LEU A 234 5.98 25.11 -2.92
CA LEU A 234 5.28 26.28 -3.48
C LEU A 234 6.09 27.56 -3.32
N GLN A 235 6.66 27.80 -2.14
CA GLN A 235 7.52 28.97 -1.89
C GLN A 235 8.75 28.98 -2.80
N GLN A 236 9.39 27.81 -3.01
CA GLN A 236 10.51 27.68 -3.92
C GLN A 236 10.11 27.95 -5.37
N THR A 237 8.95 27.44 -5.81
CA THR A 237 8.42 27.69 -7.16
C THR A 237 8.12 29.16 -7.40
N ILE A 238 7.44 29.84 -6.47
CA ILE A 238 7.12 31.27 -6.58
C ILE A 238 8.39 32.11 -6.64
N ARG A 239 9.38 31.78 -5.81
CA ARG A 239 10.68 32.45 -5.88
C ARG A 239 11.33 32.33 -7.26
N GLN A 240 11.30 31.13 -7.86
CA GLN A 240 11.83 30.91 -9.21
C GLN A 240 11.06 31.69 -10.27
N TRP A 241 9.74 31.80 -10.15
CA TRP A 241 8.93 32.62 -11.06
C TRP A 241 9.26 34.11 -10.94
N ARG A 242 9.44 34.63 -9.72
CA ARG A 242 9.90 36.01 -9.50
C ARG A 242 11.28 36.28 -10.11
N GLU A 243 12.22 35.33 -9.98
CA GLU A 243 13.54 35.41 -10.62
C GLU A 243 13.45 35.42 -12.16
N GLN A 244 12.37 34.88 -12.74
CA GLN A 244 12.08 34.90 -14.19
C GLN A 244 11.24 36.11 -14.63
N GLY A 245 10.90 37.03 -13.70
CA GLY A 245 10.16 38.26 -13.99
C GLY A 245 8.64 38.15 -13.83
N LEU A 246 8.11 37.04 -13.32
CA LEU A 246 6.69 36.92 -12.93
C LEU A 246 6.51 37.43 -11.49
N LEU A 247 5.92 38.61 -11.34
CA LEU A 247 5.62 39.23 -10.04
C LEU A 247 4.29 38.69 -9.49
N VAL A 248 4.36 37.52 -8.87
CA VAL A 248 3.19 36.84 -8.29
C VAL A 248 3.46 36.39 -6.86
N ASP A 249 2.38 36.40 -6.07
CA ASP A 249 2.35 36.01 -4.66
C ASP A 249 1.33 34.90 -4.42
N LEU A 250 1.63 34.01 -3.47
CA LEU A 250 0.69 32.94 -3.07
C LEU A 250 -0.44 33.54 -2.23
N HIS A 251 -1.69 33.39 -2.68
CA HIS A 251 -2.84 33.69 -1.84
C HIS A 251 -3.29 32.46 -1.05
N ASP A 252 -3.59 31.38 -1.77
CA ASP A 252 -4.09 30.13 -1.20
C ASP A 252 -3.70 28.94 -2.09
N PHE A 253 -3.77 27.74 -1.55
CA PHE A 253 -3.58 26.52 -2.32
C PHE A 253 -4.38 25.34 -1.74
N THR A 254 -4.67 24.39 -2.62
CA THR A 254 -5.16 23.07 -2.20
C THR A 254 -4.57 21.99 -3.09
N SER A 255 -4.70 20.73 -2.70
CA SER A 255 -4.08 19.64 -3.43
C SER A 255 -4.87 18.35 -3.33
N CYS A 256 -4.77 17.51 -4.37
CA CYS A 256 -5.39 16.19 -4.39
C CYS A 256 -4.57 15.19 -5.23
N PRO A 257 -4.71 13.88 -4.94
CA PRO A 257 -4.18 12.85 -5.81
C PRO A 257 -5.06 12.70 -7.06
N LYS A 258 -4.43 12.63 -8.24
CA LYS A 258 -5.09 12.38 -9.51
C LYS A 258 -4.79 10.96 -9.98
N LEU A 259 -5.80 10.08 -9.86
CA LEU A 259 -5.70 8.63 -10.04
C LEU A 259 -6.15 8.13 -11.42
N ASP A 260 -6.82 8.98 -12.21
CA ASP A 260 -7.32 8.70 -13.56
C ASP A 260 -6.20 8.71 -14.64
N VAL A 261 -4.95 8.92 -14.23
CA VAL A 261 -3.77 8.94 -15.11
C VAL A 261 -2.71 7.96 -14.60
N PHE A 262 -1.92 7.41 -15.52
CA PHE A 262 -0.78 6.55 -15.20
C PHE A 262 0.53 7.14 -15.75
N PRO A 263 1.58 7.33 -14.92
CA PRO A 263 1.57 7.15 -13.47
C PRO A 263 0.64 8.17 -12.78
N ALA A 264 0.07 7.77 -11.63
CA ALA A 264 -0.71 8.66 -10.80
C ALA A 264 0.15 9.85 -10.35
N LYS A 265 -0.48 11.02 -10.17
CA LYS A 265 0.24 12.27 -9.88
C LYS A 265 -0.51 13.16 -8.91
N PHE A 266 0.19 14.08 -8.27
CA PHE A 266 -0.44 15.15 -7.52
C PHE A 266 -0.93 16.26 -8.44
N VAL A 267 -2.07 16.84 -8.09
CA VAL A 267 -2.55 18.10 -8.65
C VAL A 267 -2.58 19.12 -7.51
N ILE A 268 -1.98 20.27 -7.77
CA ILE A 268 -1.94 21.39 -6.84
C ILE A 268 -2.68 22.53 -7.52
N PHE A 269 -3.72 23.02 -6.85
CA PHE A 269 -4.45 24.22 -7.24
C PHE A 269 -3.88 25.38 -6.44
N VAL A 270 -3.56 26.46 -7.12
CA VAL A 270 -2.88 27.61 -6.53
C VAL A 270 -3.65 28.86 -6.93
N GLU A 271 -4.00 29.68 -5.94
CA GLU A 271 -4.53 31.02 -6.14
C GLU A 271 -3.37 32.01 -5.99
N LEU A 272 -3.18 32.83 -7.02
CA LEU A 272 -2.08 33.79 -7.10
C LEU A 272 -2.64 35.22 -7.14
N ILE A 273 -1.92 36.14 -6.51
CA ILE A 273 -2.16 37.58 -6.64
C ILE A 273 -1.00 38.17 -7.45
N GLU A 274 -1.34 39.00 -8.43
CA GLU A 274 -0.36 39.83 -9.13
C GLU A 274 -0.08 41.07 -8.28
N ASP A 275 1.21 41.35 -8.07
CA ASP A 275 1.69 42.58 -7.41
C ASP A 275 1.54 43.82 -8.31
#